data_AF-A0A7S3DV68-F1
#
_entry.id   AF-A0A7S3DV68-F1
#
_cell.length_a   1.000
_cell.length_b   1.000
_cell.length_c   1.000
_cell.angle_alpha   90.00
_cell.angle_beta   90.00
_cell.angle_gamma   90.00
#
_symmetry.space_group_name_H-M   'P 1'
#
loop_
_entity.id
_entity.type
_entity.pdbx_description
1 polymer ?
#
loop_
_entity_poly.entity_id
_entity_poly.type
_entity_poly.pdbx_seq_one_letter_code
_entity_poly.pdbx_strand_id
1 'polypeptide(L)'
;GELAAFIAYAAAFPDTLLCLIDTYDTLTSGALNFLLVSLVVHDLGYQPVGVRLDSGDLAYLSKMCVETFQKSVPDRDFVPQLVIVASNDINEDVLLSLGDQGHAINIFGIGTNLVTCQKQPAL
;
A
#
# COMPACT_ATOMS: atom_id res chain seq x y z
N GLY A 1 -12.15 5.57 -13.75
CA GLY A 1 -11.77 6.27 -12.52
C GLY A 1 -11.24 5.27 -11.51
N GLU A 2 -10.47 5.73 -10.53
CA GLU A 2 -9.77 4.88 -9.56
C GLU A 2 -10.71 3.90 -8.81
N LEU A 3 -11.83 4.39 -8.27
CA LEU A 3 -12.84 3.56 -7.62
C LEU A 3 -13.38 2.43 -8.53
N ALA A 4 -13.66 2.74 -9.79
CA ALA A 4 -14.16 1.74 -10.74
C ALA A 4 -13.12 0.66 -11.04
N ALA A 5 -11.83 1.03 -11.08
CA ALA A 5 -10.74 0.07 -11.23
C ALA A 5 -10.65 -0.85 -10.01
N PHE A 6 -10.77 -0.31 -8.80
CA PHE A 6 -10.75 -1.11 -7.57
C PHE A 6 -11.95 -2.06 -7.47
N ILE A 7 -13.15 -1.60 -7.84
CA ILE A 7 -14.36 -2.45 -7.88
C ILE A 7 -14.18 -3.58 -8.89
N ALA A 8 -13.70 -3.27 -10.11
CA ALA A 8 -13.46 -4.29 -11.13
C ALA A 8 -12.41 -5.31 -10.68
N TYR A 9 -11.35 -4.85 -10.01
CA TYR A 9 -10.31 -5.72 -9.47
C TYR A 9 -10.85 -6.61 -8.33
N ALA A 10 -11.61 -6.04 -7.40
CA ALA A 10 -12.27 -6.79 -6.33
C ALA A 10 -13.26 -7.84 -6.84
N ALA A 11 -13.99 -7.52 -7.91
CA ALA A 11 -14.93 -8.46 -8.53
C ALA A 11 -14.21 -9.65 -9.20
N ALA A 12 -12.99 -9.43 -9.73
CA ALA A 12 -12.20 -10.47 -10.36
C ALA A 12 -11.37 -11.28 -9.36
N PHE A 13 -10.82 -10.64 -8.34
CA PHE A 13 -9.87 -11.22 -7.37
C PHE A 13 -10.19 -10.78 -5.93
N PRO A 14 -11.31 -11.23 -5.35
CA PRO A 14 -11.75 -10.77 -4.04
C PRO A 14 -10.82 -11.21 -2.90
N ASP A 15 -10.17 -12.38 -3.01
CA ASP A 15 -9.27 -12.94 -1.99
C ASP A 15 -7.89 -12.25 -1.93
N THR A 16 -7.51 -11.51 -2.98
CA THR A 16 -6.17 -10.93 -3.12
C THR A 16 -6.23 -9.44 -3.43
N LEU A 17 -7.13 -8.72 -2.75
CA LEU A 17 -7.34 -7.29 -2.96
C LEU A 17 -6.18 -6.46 -2.40
N LEU A 18 -5.19 -6.21 -3.27
CA LEU A 18 -4.09 -5.27 -3.07
C LEU A 18 -4.18 -4.16 -4.12
N CYS A 19 -4.48 -2.93 -3.71
CA CYS A 19 -4.69 -1.81 -4.64
C CYS A 19 -3.53 -0.82 -4.66
N LEU A 20 -3.17 -0.33 -5.84
CA LEU A 20 -2.27 0.82 -6.02
C LEU A 20 -3.06 2.11 -5.77
N ILE A 21 -2.68 2.87 -4.74
CA ILE A 21 -3.50 3.99 -4.25
C ILE A 21 -2.94 5.38 -4.56
N ASP A 22 -1.81 5.50 -5.20
CA ASP A 22 -1.12 6.77 -5.49
C ASP A 22 -1.22 7.19 -6.97
N THR A 23 -2.25 6.74 -7.68
CA THR A 23 -2.47 7.13 -9.09
C THR A 23 -2.87 8.60 -9.23
N TYR A 24 -3.61 9.13 -8.25
CA TYR A 24 -4.00 10.53 -8.20
C TYR A 24 -3.52 11.18 -6.90
N ASP A 25 -4.28 11.02 -5.83
CA ASP A 25 -3.94 11.47 -4.48
C ASP A 25 -4.14 10.33 -3.50
N THR A 26 -3.05 9.99 -2.80
CA THR A 26 -2.97 8.81 -1.94
C THR A 26 -3.98 8.82 -0.81
N LEU A 27 -4.16 9.97 -0.13
CA LEU A 27 -4.95 10.03 1.10
C LEU A 27 -6.41 10.41 0.83
N THR A 28 -6.65 11.36 -0.07
CA THR A 28 -7.98 11.90 -0.35
C THR A 28 -8.75 11.10 -1.40
N SER A 29 -8.06 10.34 -2.25
CA SER A 29 -8.68 9.49 -3.27
C SER A 29 -8.39 8.01 -3.01
N GLY A 30 -7.14 7.58 -3.14
CA GLY A 30 -6.80 6.17 -3.19
C GLY A 30 -7.13 5.41 -1.92
N ALA A 31 -6.69 5.92 -0.76
CA ALA A 31 -6.96 5.31 0.54
C ALA A 31 -8.48 5.21 0.83
N LEU A 32 -9.24 6.27 0.55
CA LEU A 32 -10.69 6.27 0.78
C LEU A 32 -11.42 5.33 -0.18
N ASN A 33 -11.06 5.34 -1.47
CA ASN A 33 -11.63 4.45 -2.47
C ASN A 33 -11.33 2.98 -2.14
N PHE A 34 -10.09 2.67 -1.74
CA PHE A 34 -9.72 1.34 -1.28
C PHE A 34 -10.53 0.91 -0.05
N LEU A 35 -10.71 1.81 0.92
CA LEU A 35 -11.46 1.51 2.13
C LEU A 35 -12.93 1.19 1.84
N LEU A 36 -13.56 1.97 0.95
CA LEU A 36 -14.93 1.73 0.51
C LEU A 36 -15.10 0.35 -0.12
N VAL A 37 -14.19 -0.03 -1.04
CA VAL A 37 -14.24 -1.35 -1.67
C VAL A 37 -13.94 -2.46 -0.66
N SER A 38 -12.98 -2.25 0.23
CA SER A 38 -12.60 -3.20 1.28
C SER A 38 -13.74 -3.52 2.22
N LEU A 39 -14.57 -2.53 2.59
CA LEU A 39 -15.76 -2.75 3.40
C LEU A 39 -16.75 -3.69 2.70
N VAL A 40 -17.00 -3.47 1.42
CA VAL A 40 -17.92 -4.31 0.64
C VAL A 40 -17.37 -5.73 0.49
N VAL A 41 -16.09 -5.86 0.15
CA VAL A 41 -15.42 -7.17 0.01
C VAL A 41 -15.45 -7.93 1.34
N HIS A 42 -15.22 -7.24 2.46
CA HIS A 42 -15.32 -7.80 3.80
C HIS A 42 -16.74 -8.25 4.16
N ASP A 43 -17.75 -7.43 3.88
CA ASP A 43 -19.15 -7.77 4.14
C ASP A 43 -19.63 -8.94 3.24
N LEU A 44 -18.96 -9.20 2.12
CA LEU A 44 -19.16 -10.38 1.27
C LEU A 44 -18.42 -11.64 1.76
N GLY A 45 -17.66 -11.54 2.86
CA GLY A 45 -16.95 -12.66 3.47
C GLY A 45 -15.52 -12.87 2.97
N TYR A 46 -14.97 -11.94 2.19
CA TYR A 46 -13.60 -11.98 1.69
C TYR A 46 -12.70 -11.03 2.48
N GLN A 47 -11.41 -11.32 2.55
CA GLN A 47 -10.48 -10.48 3.32
C GLN A 47 -9.64 -9.58 2.41
N PRO A 48 -9.74 -8.24 2.55
CA PRO A 48 -8.86 -7.35 1.81
C PRO A 48 -7.41 -7.49 2.29
N VAL A 49 -6.45 -7.41 1.37
CA VAL A 49 -5.03 -7.62 1.69
C VAL A 49 -4.37 -6.32 2.11
N GLY A 50 -4.53 -5.24 1.36
CA GLY A 50 -3.86 -3.99 1.68
C GLY A 50 -3.69 -3.03 0.52
N VAL A 51 -2.71 -2.15 0.63
CA VAL A 51 -2.43 -1.11 -0.37
C VAL A 51 -0.96 -1.06 -0.77
N ARG A 52 -0.71 -0.59 -1.99
CA ARG A 52 0.62 -0.34 -2.54
C ARG A 52 0.85 1.17 -2.74
N LEU A 53 2.00 1.63 -2.27
CA LEU A 53 2.55 2.98 -2.43
C LEU A 53 3.76 2.92 -3.37
N ASP A 54 3.76 3.74 -4.40
CA ASP A 54 4.77 3.74 -5.47
C ASP A 54 5.41 5.14 -5.64
N SER A 55 5.04 6.13 -4.84
CA SER A 55 5.53 7.50 -4.97
C SER A 55 5.28 8.32 -3.69
N GLY A 56 5.94 9.49 -3.62
CA GLY A 56 5.83 10.42 -2.51
C GLY A 56 6.68 10.06 -1.29
N ASP A 57 6.37 10.69 -0.15
CA ASP A 57 7.02 10.39 1.12
C ASP A 57 6.42 9.10 1.71
N LEU A 58 7.08 7.97 1.44
CA LEU A 58 6.59 6.63 1.82
C LEU A 58 6.51 6.45 3.35
N ALA A 59 7.41 7.06 4.12
CA ALA A 59 7.36 6.97 5.58
C ALA A 59 6.14 7.71 6.12
N TYR A 60 5.92 8.94 5.68
CA TYR A 60 4.75 9.72 6.07
C TYR A 60 3.44 9.10 5.58
N LEU A 61 3.35 8.77 4.29
CA LEU A 61 2.14 8.24 3.67
C LEU A 61 1.74 6.89 4.24
N SER A 62 2.69 6.00 4.54
CA SER A 62 2.37 4.71 5.18
C SER A 62 1.70 4.89 6.55
N LYS A 63 2.24 5.78 7.39
CA LYS A 63 1.65 6.11 8.70
C LYS A 63 0.26 6.73 8.54
N MET A 64 0.11 7.66 7.62
CA MET A 64 -1.18 8.32 7.36
C MET A 64 -2.23 7.36 6.80
N CYS A 65 -1.86 6.38 5.99
CA CYS A 65 -2.79 5.35 5.52
C CYS A 65 -3.32 4.53 6.70
N VAL A 66 -2.43 4.04 7.57
CA VAL A 66 -2.82 3.27 8.76
C VAL A 66 -3.71 4.09 9.69
N GLU A 67 -3.34 5.34 9.97
CA GLU A 67 -4.17 6.24 10.78
C GLU A 67 -5.54 6.51 10.15
N THR A 68 -5.58 6.72 8.83
CA THR A 68 -6.83 6.94 8.10
C THR A 68 -7.74 5.72 8.23
N PHE A 69 -7.22 4.52 7.98
CA PHE A 69 -8.02 3.29 8.07
C PHE A 69 -8.55 3.07 9.49
N GLN A 70 -7.70 3.24 10.51
CA GLN A 70 -8.10 3.11 11.91
C GLN A 70 -9.14 4.14 12.34
N LYS A 71 -9.01 5.40 11.91
CA LYS A 71 -9.96 6.47 12.26
C LYS A 71 -11.29 6.34 11.52
N SER A 72 -11.25 5.92 10.26
CA SER A 72 -12.45 5.84 9.42
C SER A 72 -13.33 4.63 9.75
N VAL A 73 -12.74 3.49 10.14
CA VAL A 73 -13.47 2.24 10.41
C VAL A 73 -12.93 1.49 11.63
N PRO A 74 -12.95 2.11 12.83
CA PRO A 74 -12.32 1.55 14.03
C PRO A 74 -12.87 0.19 14.47
N ASP A 75 -14.12 -0.12 14.12
CA ASP A 75 -14.81 -1.35 14.54
C ASP A 75 -14.57 -2.54 13.59
N ARG A 76 -13.76 -2.37 12.53
CA ARG A 76 -13.51 -3.41 11.53
C ARG A 76 -12.23 -4.17 11.87
N ASP A 77 -12.37 -5.47 12.07
CA ASP A 77 -11.32 -6.44 12.45
C ASP A 77 -10.29 -6.73 11.36
N PHE A 78 -10.60 -6.45 10.09
CA PHE A 78 -9.62 -6.56 9.00
C PHE A 78 -8.58 -5.43 8.99
N VAL A 79 -8.86 -4.28 9.62
CA VAL A 79 -8.00 -3.09 9.55
C VAL A 79 -6.58 -3.33 10.07
N PRO A 80 -6.37 -3.99 11.23
CA PRO A 80 -5.03 -4.31 11.72
C PRO A 80 -4.28 -5.32 10.85
N GLN A 81 -4.99 -6.02 9.95
CA GLN A 81 -4.45 -7.07 9.09
C GLN A 81 -4.02 -6.53 7.72
N LEU A 82 -4.40 -5.28 7.40
CA LEU A 82 -4.03 -4.64 6.14
C LEU A 82 -2.51 -4.43 6.07
N VAL A 83 -1.92 -4.84 4.95
CA VAL A 83 -0.50 -4.62 4.69
C VAL A 83 -0.28 -3.35 3.85
N ILE A 84 0.78 -2.60 4.19
CA ILE A 84 1.28 -1.51 3.36
C ILE A 84 2.50 -2.02 2.60
N VAL A 85 2.40 -2.01 1.27
CA VAL A 85 3.49 -2.37 0.36
C VAL A 85 4.08 -1.08 -0.22
N ALA A 86 5.39 -0.93 -0.22
CA ALA A 86 6.06 0.18 -0.90
C ALA A 86 6.93 -0.35 -2.04
N SER A 87 6.91 0.28 -3.22
CA SER A 87 7.59 -0.25 -4.39
C SER A 87 8.23 0.80 -5.31
N ASN A 88 9.04 1.73 -4.81
CA ASN A 88 9.67 2.75 -5.67
C ASN A 88 11.12 3.07 -5.32
N ASP A 89 12.03 2.82 -6.27
CA ASP A 89 13.47 3.12 -6.21
C ASP A 89 14.13 2.85 -4.84
N ILE A 90 13.65 1.80 -4.18
CA ILE A 90 14.10 1.40 -2.86
C ILE A 90 15.54 0.90 -3.00
N ASN A 91 16.47 1.65 -2.43
CA ASN A 91 17.86 1.26 -2.24
C ASN A 91 18.17 1.19 -0.73
N GLU A 92 19.40 0.78 -0.40
CA GLU A 92 19.86 0.67 0.98
C GLU A 92 19.73 1.98 1.77
N ASP A 93 20.07 3.11 1.13
CA ASP A 93 20.03 4.43 1.78
C ASP A 93 18.58 4.87 2.07
N VAL A 94 17.65 4.57 1.16
CA VAL A 94 16.21 4.81 1.35
C VAL A 94 15.67 3.93 2.47
N LEU A 95 16.04 2.65 2.52
CA LEU A 95 15.61 1.75 3.61
C LEU A 95 16.08 2.26 4.97
N LEU A 96 17.33 2.72 5.08
CA LEU A 96 17.87 3.32 6.29
C LEU A 96 17.09 4.59 6.68
N SER A 97 16.87 5.48 5.71
CA SER A 97 16.11 6.71 5.93
C SER A 97 14.67 6.46 6.38
N LEU A 98 14.00 5.47 5.79
CA LEU A 98 12.65 5.06 6.19
C LEU A 98 12.67 4.53 7.63
N GLY A 99 13.67 3.72 7.98
CA GLY A 99 13.87 3.20 9.34
C GLY A 99 14.03 4.32 10.37
N ASP A 100 14.89 5.31 10.08
CA ASP A 100 15.14 6.45 10.96
C ASP A 100 13.90 7.33 11.17
N GLN A 101 13.07 7.50 10.13
CA GLN A 101 11.84 8.30 10.19
C GLN A 101 10.66 7.56 10.86
N GLY A 102 10.78 6.24 11.01
CA GLY A 102 9.70 5.35 11.40
C GLY A 102 8.61 5.27 10.33
N HIS A 103 8.44 4.10 9.72
CA HIS A 103 7.42 3.82 8.70
C HIS A 103 6.42 2.75 9.18
N ALA A 104 5.26 2.70 8.52
CA ALA A 104 4.28 1.62 8.73
C ALA A 104 4.26 0.60 7.58
N ILE A 105 5.29 0.60 6.73
CA ILE A 105 5.44 -0.32 5.59
C ILE A 105 5.75 -1.74 6.09
N ASN A 106 5.02 -2.73 5.58
CA ASN A 106 5.23 -4.14 5.89
C ASN A 106 6.10 -4.85 4.85
N ILE A 107 5.98 -4.46 3.57
CA ILE A 107 6.62 -5.14 2.45
C ILE A 107 7.28 -4.11 1.53
N PHE A 108 8.53 -4.38 1.14
CA PHE A 108 9.28 -3.58 0.19
C PHE A 108 9.45 -4.33 -1.14
N GLY A 109 8.87 -3.79 -2.21
CA GLY A 109 9.05 -4.27 -3.58
C GLY A 109 10.26 -3.62 -4.23
N ILE A 110 11.42 -4.30 -4.20
CA ILE A 110 12.66 -3.79 -4.79
C ILE A 110 12.81 -4.31 -6.22
N GLY A 111 12.71 -3.42 -7.20
CA GLY A 111 12.88 -3.75 -8.62
C GLY A 111 14.32 -3.56 -9.10
N THR A 112 14.61 -2.39 -9.69
CA THR A 112 15.83 -2.10 -10.46
C THR A 112 17.12 -2.35 -9.68
N ASN A 113 17.20 -1.93 -8.40
CA ASN A 113 18.41 -2.09 -7.59
C ASN A 113 18.80 -3.55 -7.31
N LEU A 114 17.84 -4.47 -7.33
CA LEU A 114 18.12 -5.90 -7.12
C LEU A 114 18.78 -6.53 -8.35
N VAL A 115 18.51 -5.99 -9.55
CA VAL A 115 19.00 -6.53 -10.82
C VAL A 115 20.29 -5.85 -11.28
N THR A 116 20.48 -4.55 -10.98
CA THR A 116 21.57 -3.78 -11.60
C THR A 116 22.83 -3.61 -10.75
N CYS A 117 22.90 -4.15 -9.52
CA CYS A 117 24.08 -4.05 -8.63
C CYS A 117 24.82 -2.70 -8.77
N GLN A 118 24.12 -1.57 -8.57
CA GLN A 118 24.64 -0.25 -8.97
C GLN A 118 25.98 0.12 -8.31
N LYS A 119 26.30 -0.47 -7.14
CA LYS A 119 27.59 -0.27 -6.47
C LYS A 119 28.75 -1.06 -7.11
N GLN A 120 28.49 -2.16 -7.82
CA GLN A 120 29.54 -2.93 -8.53
C GLN A 120 28.97 -3.87 -9.62
N PRO A 121 29.01 -3.47 -10.91
CA PRO A 121 28.51 -4.30 -12.01
C PRO A 121 29.43 -5.46 -12.43
N ALA A 122 30.58 -5.67 -11.78
CA ALA A 122 31.55 -6.70 -12.18
C ALA A 122 32.38 -7.23 -10.99
N LEU A 123 32.63 -8.54 -11.00
CA LEU A 123 33.70 -9.22 -10.26
C LEU A 123 35.03 -9.08 -11.00
#